data_AF-A0A2K3KD02-F1
#
_entry.id   AF-A0A2K3KD02-F1
#
_cell.length_a   1.000
_cell.length_b   1.000
_cell.length_c   1.000
_cell.angle_alpha   90.00
_cell.angle_beta   90.00
_cell.angle_gamma   90.00
#
_symmetry.space_group_name_H-M   'P 1'
#
loop_
_entity.id
_entity.type
_entity.pdbx_description
1 polymer ?
#
loop_
_entity_poly.entity_id
_entity_poly.type
_entity_poly.pdbx_seq_one_letter_code
_entity_poly.pdbx_strand_id
1 'polypeptide(L)'
;MRVKVRIDVSQPLKKDTRVKNIAGEWCTINFAYEKVGTFCFVCGIMGHSERRCVVRYEMENDNGERGWSSALRVDLRRRGGRQTSRWLN
;
A
#
# COMPACT_ATOMS: atom_id res chain seq x y z
N MET A 1 -16.32 1.38 -0.27
CA MET A 1 -16.42 0.89 1.13
C MET A 1 -15.13 1.24 1.86
N ARG A 2 -15.18 1.74 3.10
CA ARG A 2 -14.02 2.05 3.93
C ARG A 2 -14.22 1.43 5.30
N VAL A 3 -13.23 0.70 5.81
CA VAL A 3 -13.30 0.01 7.10
C VAL A 3 -12.02 0.29 7.87
N LYS A 4 -12.15 0.47 9.19
CA LYS A 4 -11.01 0.64 10.08
C LYS A 4 -10.70 -0.68 10.76
N VAL A 5 -9.48 -1.19 10.56
CA VAL A 5 -9.03 -2.47 11.11
C VAL A 5 -7.65 -2.31 11.77
N ARG A 6 -7.33 -3.20 12.71
CA ARG A 6 -5.95 -3.37 13.18
C ARG A 6 -5.24 -4.31 12.21
N ILE A 7 -4.06 -3.92 11.76
CA ILE A 7 -3.20 -4.74 10.90
C ILE A 7 -1.85 -4.92 11.58
N ASP A 8 -1.22 -6.08 11.35
CA ASP A 8 0.16 -6.29 11.71
C ASP A 8 1.06 -5.59 10.68
N VAL A 9 1.86 -4.64 11.16
CA VAL A 9 2.74 -3.80 10.33
C VAL A 9 4.04 -4.50 9.96
N SER A 10 4.37 -5.60 10.65
CA SER A 10 5.54 -6.44 10.35
C SER A 10 5.30 -7.34 9.13
N GLN A 11 4.03 -7.51 8.72
CA GLN A 11 3.65 -8.29 7.56
C GLN A 11 3.52 -7.41 6.31
N PRO A 12 3.72 -7.99 5.11
CA PRO A 12 3.48 -7.27 3.87
C PRO A 12 2.02 -6.82 3.73
N LEU A 13 1.81 -5.59 3.24
CA LEU A 13 0.47 -5.08 2.96
C LEU A 13 -0.26 -5.97 1.93
N LYS A 14 -1.52 -6.31 2.20
CA LYS A 14 -2.34 -7.10 1.28
C LYS A 14 -2.80 -6.24 0.10
N LYS A 15 -2.67 -6.75 -1.12
CA LYS A 15 -3.05 -6.02 -2.33
C LYS A 15 -4.48 -6.31 -2.74
N ASP A 16 -4.85 -7.58 -2.61
CA ASP A 16 -6.14 -8.08 -3.00
C ASP A 16 -6.47 -9.36 -2.22
N THR A 17 -7.71 -9.79 -2.33
CA THR A 17 -8.16 -11.09 -1.84
C THR A 17 -9.26 -11.63 -2.72
N ARG A 18 -9.35 -12.95 -2.83
CA ARG A 18 -10.44 -13.63 -3.54
C ARG A 18 -11.49 -14.08 -2.54
N VAL A 19 -12.74 -13.69 -2.79
CA VAL A 19 -13.91 -14.10 -2.01
C VAL A 19 -14.95 -14.71 -2.93
N LYS A 20 -15.81 -15.58 -2.40
CA LYS A 20 -16.98 -16.05 -3.14
C LYS A 20 -18.15 -15.09 -2.93
N ASN A 21 -18.85 -14.76 -4.02
CA ASN A 21 -20.11 -14.04 -3.94
C ASN A 21 -21.23 -14.99 -3.46
N ILE A 22 -22.45 -14.44 -3.31
CA ILE A 22 -23.62 -15.22 -2.87
C ILE A 22 -23.97 -16.33 -3.87
N ALA A 23 -23.66 -16.12 -5.16
CA ALA A 23 -23.84 -17.12 -6.22
C ALA A 23 -22.70 -18.18 -6.27
N GLY A 24 -21.71 -18.11 -5.38
CA GLY A 24 -20.59 -19.05 -5.32
C GLY A 24 -19.44 -18.75 -6.29
N GLU A 25 -19.51 -17.67 -7.06
CA GLU A 25 -18.48 -17.26 -8.02
C GLU A 25 -17.34 -16.52 -7.33
N TRP A 26 -16.13 -16.67 -7.85
CA TRP A 26 -14.96 -15.99 -7.32
C TRP A 26 -14.89 -14.53 -7.78
N CYS A 27 -14.75 -13.62 -6.83
CA CYS A 27 -14.49 -12.21 -7.09
C CYS A 27 -13.20 -11.78 -6.39
N THR A 28 -12.38 -10.99 -7.07
CA THR A 28 -11.17 -10.39 -6.49
C THR A 28 -11.50 -8.99 -5.97
N ILE A 29 -11.22 -8.74 -4.70
CA ILE A 29 -11.36 -7.45 -4.05
C ILE A 29 -9.98 -6.84 -3.91
N ASN A 30 -9.75 -5.68 -4.54
CA ASN A 30 -8.52 -4.91 -4.38
C ASN A 30 -8.58 -4.02 -3.14
N PHE A 31 -7.46 -3.90 -2.44
CA PHE A 31 -7.30 -3.07 -1.26
C PHE A 31 -6.54 -1.79 -1.59
N ALA A 32 -6.98 -0.69 -0.99
CA ALA A 32 -6.25 0.55 -0.91
C ALA A 32 -6.32 1.07 0.52
N TYR A 33 -5.21 1.61 1.00
CA TYR A 33 -5.01 2.01 2.39
C TYR A 33 -4.97 3.52 2.52
N GLU A 34 -5.65 4.03 3.53
CA GLU A 34 -5.56 5.41 3.96
C GLU A 34 -4.46 5.56 5.01
N LYS A 35 -3.77 6.71 5.01
CA LYS A 35 -2.73 7.06 6.00
C LYS A 35 -1.57 6.05 6.08
N VAL A 36 -1.29 5.33 4.99
CA VAL A 36 -0.10 4.47 4.90
C VAL A 36 1.15 5.32 4.77
N GLY A 37 2.11 5.09 5.67
CA GLY A 37 3.41 5.73 5.68
C GLY A 37 4.35 5.17 4.61
N THR A 38 5.65 5.18 4.94
CA THR A 38 6.67 4.53 4.11
C THR A 38 6.53 3.01 4.23
N PHE A 39 6.46 2.34 3.09
CA PHE A 39 6.53 0.90 2.99
C PHE A 39 7.41 0.52 1.81
N CYS A 40 7.94 -0.69 1.85
CA CYS A 40 8.89 -1.17 0.87
C CYS A 40 8.17 -1.77 -0.34
N PHE A 41 8.54 -1.39 -1.56
CA PHE A 41 7.94 -1.98 -2.76
C PHE A 41 8.52 -3.36 -3.11
N VAL A 42 9.67 -3.73 -2.51
CA VAL A 42 10.29 -5.05 -2.66
C VAL A 42 9.57 -6.08 -1.79
N CYS A 43 9.43 -5.83 -0.48
CA CYS A 43 8.87 -6.81 0.47
C CYS A 43 7.48 -6.46 1.02
N GLY A 44 6.94 -5.28 0.72
CA GLY A 44 5.59 -4.86 1.16
C GLY A 44 5.46 -4.45 2.62
N ILE A 45 6.50 -4.56 3.44
CA ILE A 45 6.49 -4.26 4.88
C ILE A 45 6.61 -2.75 5.12
N MET A 46 5.93 -2.25 6.16
CA MET A 46 5.99 -0.85 6.56
C MET A 46 7.28 -0.51 7.35
N GLY A 47 7.68 0.76 7.31
CA GLY A 47 8.77 1.30 8.14
C GLY A 47 10.11 1.50 7.42
N HIS A 48 10.28 0.99 6.21
CA HIS A 48 11.50 1.20 5.42
C HIS A 48 11.20 1.37 3.92
N SER A 49 12.14 1.98 3.20
CA SER A 49 12.12 2.08 1.75
C SER A 49 12.94 0.96 1.11
N GLU A 50 12.80 0.76 -0.19
CA GLU A 50 13.53 -0.27 -0.95
C GLU A 50 15.06 -0.20 -0.73
N ARG A 51 15.61 1.02 -0.56
CA ARG A 51 17.04 1.25 -0.33
C ARG A 51 17.56 0.70 1.00
N ARG A 52 16.68 0.43 1.96
CA ARG A 52 17.01 -0.10 3.28
C ARG A 52 16.40 -1.48 3.50
N CYS A 53 16.03 -2.17 2.42
CA CYS A 53 15.38 -3.47 2.50
C CYS A 53 16.43 -4.57 2.53
N VAL A 54 16.49 -5.33 3.62
CA VAL A 54 17.41 -6.48 3.77
C VAL A 54 17.16 -7.51 2.66
N VAL A 55 15.90 -7.82 2.37
CA VAL A 55 15.50 -8.75 1.29
C VAL A 55 16.09 -8.33 -0.06
N ARG A 56 16.15 -7.03 -0.35
CA ARG A 56 16.76 -6.53 -1.60
C ARG A 56 18.28 -6.76 -1.62
N TYR A 57 18.96 -6.59 -0.49
CA TYR A 57 20.40 -6.80 -0.39
C TYR A 57 20.79 -8.28 -0.46
N GLU A 58 19.89 -9.18 -0.04
CA GLU A 58 20.08 -10.63 -0.13
C GLU A 58 19.76 -11.20 -1.52
N MET A 59 19.13 -10.42 -2.41
CA MET A 59 18.85 -10.84 -3.79
C MET A 59 20.13 -10.85 -4.62
N GLU A 60 20.46 -12.01 -5.18
CA GLU A 60 21.62 -12.19 -6.06
C GLU A 60 21.45 -11.46 -7.41
N ASN A 61 20.21 -11.32 -7.89
CA ASN A 61 19.88 -10.57 -9.10
C ASN A 61 18.52 -9.85 -8.94
N ASP A 62 18.53 -8.51 -8.87
CA ASP A 62 17.31 -7.68 -8.83
C ASP A 62 16.89 -7.31 -10.27
N ASN A 63 15.82 -7.93 -10.76
CA ASN A 63 15.25 -7.65 -12.08
C ASN A 63 14.46 -6.33 -12.14
N GLY A 64 14.33 -5.61 -11.03
CA GLY A 64 13.59 -4.35 -10.95
C GLY A 64 12.08 -4.50 -10.77
N GLU A 65 11.53 -5.71 -10.82
CA GLU A 65 10.09 -5.93 -10.60
C GLU A 65 9.74 -5.75 -9.12
N ARG A 66 8.57 -5.14 -8.88
CA ARG A 66 8.11 -4.81 -7.53
C ARG A 66 6.75 -5.42 -7.30
N GLY A 67 6.65 -6.22 -6.24
CA GLY A 67 5.38 -6.83 -5.84
C GLY A 67 4.37 -5.80 -5.34
N TRP A 68 4.82 -4.62 -4.90
CA TRP A 68 3.98 -3.55 -4.36
C TRP A 68 4.27 -2.22 -5.06
N SER A 69 3.32 -1.29 -5.02
CA SER A 69 3.46 0.03 -5.62
C SER A 69 2.63 1.08 -4.89
N SER A 70 2.77 2.35 -5.29
CA SER A 70 1.96 3.44 -4.77
C SER A 70 0.45 3.27 -4.99
N ALA A 71 0.01 2.34 -5.85
CA ALA A 71 -1.40 2.03 -6.07
C ALA A 71 -2.13 1.55 -4.80
N LEU A 72 -1.39 1.07 -3.79
CA LEU A 72 -1.95 0.71 -2.49
C LEU A 72 -2.32 1.91 -1.63
N ARG A 73 -1.92 3.12 -2.00
CA ARG A 73 -2.36 4.34 -1.34
C ARG A 73 -3.65 4.79 -1.99
N VAL A 74 -4.65 5.11 -1.18
CA VAL A 74 -5.85 5.79 -1.68
C VAL A 74 -5.43 7.14 -2.30
N ASP A 75 -5.87 7.40 -3.53
CA ASP A 75 -5.68 8.70 -4.17
C ASP A 75 -6.57 9.74 -3.49
N LEU A 76 -5.98 10.59 -2.64
CA LEU A 76 -6.66 11.71 -2.00
C LEU A 76 -6.79 12.93 -2.92
N ARG A 77 -6.24 12.90 -4.16
CA ARG A 77 -6.06 14.09 -5.01
C ARG A 77 -7.34 14.64 -5.66
N ARG A 78 -8.53 14.11 -5.37
CA ARG A 78 -9.80 14.64 -5.91
C ARG A 78 -10.71 15.30 -4.88
N ARG A 79 -10.16 15.89 -3.82
CA ARG A 79 -10.96 16.75 -2.92
C ARG A 79 -10.11 17.87 -2.31
N GLY A 80 -10.12 19.04 -2.96
CA GLY A 80 -9.73 20.30 -2.33
C GLY A 80 -8.49 20.93 -2.95
N GLY A 81 -8.69 22.07 -3.61
CA GLY A 81 -7.63 22.96 -4.02
C GLY A 81 -6.73 23.34 -2.84
N ARG A 82 -5.46 23.61 -3.18
CA ARG A 82 -4.50 24.49 -2.49
C ARG A 82 -4.99 25.03 -1.15
N GLN A 83 -4.80 24.28 -0.07
CA GLN A 83 -4.72 24.89 1.27
C GLN A 83 -3.40 25.66 1.31
N THR A 84 -3.46 26.94 0.96
CA THR A 84 -2.44 27.88 1.40
C THR A 84 -2.48 27.88 2.93
N SER A 85 -1.32 27.80 3.56
CA SER A 85 -1.18 27.89 5.00
C SER A 85 -1.74 29.23 5.49
N ARG A 86 -2.76 29.20 6.33
CA ARG A 86 -3.42 30.36 6.95
C ARG A 86 -2.55 31.08 8.00
N TRP A 87 -1.25 30.78 8.04
CA TRP A 87 -0.27 31.28 9.01
C TRP A 87 0.75 32.24 8.40
N LEU A 88 0.62 32.56 7.11
CA LEU A 88 1.37 33.62 6.45
C LEU A 88 0.38 34.73 6.08
N ASN A 89 0.09 35.59 7.04
CA ASN A 89 -0.40 36.96 6.86
C ASN A 89 0.18 37.80 7.99
#